data_AF-A0A6J0JBZ8-F1
#
_entry.id   AF-A0A6J0JBZ8-F1
#
_cell.length_a   1.000
_cell.length_b   1.000
_cell.length_c   1.000
_cell.angle_alpha   90.00
_cell.angle_beta   90.00
_cell.angle_gamma   90.00
#
_symmetry.space_group_name_H-M   'P 1'
#
loop_
_entity.id
_entity.type
_entity.pdbx_description
1 polymer ?
#
loop_
_entity_poly.entity_id
_entity_poly.type
_entity_poly.pdbx_seq_one_letter_code
_entity_poly.pdbx_strand_id
1 'polypeptide(L)'
;MGEVVEGNINAAPVSEDELYGFKRQEMYSGTLAGSVAPYGRHVFLCHESHETWLPRVESEGLPQRFAKSFKDRRADFAVETKLTVCGGGGESDGDVLVFPDMIRYKALKDTDVDAFVEDVLVNGKQWASGIQEELSGSFVFVCAHGSRDKRCGVCGPALMEKFEEEIGSRGLSDRIFVKPCSHIGGHKYAGNLIVFSPDSAGNVYGHWYGYVTPDDVPAMLDQHIAKGEIIQNLSRGQMRLKPEGEEAEKEDEHKISNGNSVVERELVETKGFTGGCCQGANGVSCCQEQTPEPVKKEASVKKNWFSWMEKEEVLLGAAAVGAIATIAVAYSIYRRSG
;
A
#
# COMPACT_ATOMS: atom_id res chain seq x y z
N MET A 1 3.40 -52.82 38.49
CA MET A 1 2.47 -51.87 37.86
C MET A 1 3.31 -50.73 37.32
N GLY A 2 3.78 -50.88 36.08
CA GLY A 2 4.46 -49.81 35.35
C GLY A 2 3.45 -49.24 34.37
N GLU A 3 3.03 -48.01 34.62
CA GLU A 3 2.11 -47.27 33.76
C GLU A 3 2.94 -46.70 32.59
N VAL A 4 2.75 -47.26 31.40
CA VAL A 4 3.34 -46.74 30.17
C VAL A 4 2.46 -45.56 29.75
N VAL A 5 3.00 -44.35 29.89
CA VAL A 5 2.39 -43.15 29.33
C VAL A 5 2.58 -43.23 27.82
N GLU A 6 1.52 -43.60 27.11
CA GLU A 6 1.44 -43.47 25.66
C GLU A 6 1.44 -41.97 25.31
N GLY A 7 2.62 -41.45 25.00
CA GLY A 7 2.76 -40.15 24.35
C GLY A 7 2.16 -40.26 22.96
N ASN A 8 1.03 -39.60 22.74
CA ASN A 8 0.38 -39.47 21.45
C ASN A 8 1.24 -38.56 20.54
N ILE A 9 2.29 -39.14 19.95
CA ILE A 9 3.12 -38.52 18.92
C ILE A 9 2.55 -38.90 17.56
N ASN A 10 1.76 -38.03 16.94
CA ASN A 10 1.58 -37.91 15.48
C ASN A 10 0.58 -36.78 15.16
N ALA A 11 0.96 -35.53 15.43
CA ALA A 11 0.41 -34.43 14.64
C ALA A 11 1.33 -34.26 13.43
N ALA A 12 0.86 -34.61 12.24
CA ALA A 12 1.57 -34.29 11.00
C ALA A 12 1.83 -32.78 10.96
N PRO A 13 2.99 -32.32 10.43
CA PRO A 13 3.23 -30.89 10.28
C PRO A 13 2.13 -30.30 9.39
N VAL A 14 1.40 -29.32 9.94
CA VAL A 14 0.37 -28.57 9.20
C VAL A 14 1.04 -27.92 7.99
N SER A 15 0.45 -28.09 6.80
CA SER A 15 1.02 -27.58 5.57
C SER A 15 1.00 -26.05 5.54
N GLU A 16 1.94 -25.44 4.79
CA GLU A 16 1.97 -23.97 4.62
C GLU A 16 0.67 -23.43 4.02
N ASP A 17 0.01 -24.22 3.18
CA ASP A 17 -1.28 -23.91 2.56
C ASP A 17 -2.44 -23.91 3.58
N GLU A 18 -2.42 -24.80 4.57
CA GLU A 18 -3.39 -24.82 5.68
C GLU A 18 -3.17 -23.68 6.67
N LEU A 19 -1.93 -23.19 6.82
CA LEU A 19 -1.61 -22.07 7.72
C LEU A 19 -1.83 -20.70 7.05
N TYR A 20 -1.43 -20.57 5.79
CA TYR A 20 -1.31 -19.29 5.11
C TYR A 20 -1.91 -19.26 3.71
N GLY A 21 -2.25 -20.39 3.10
CA GLY A 21 -2.75 -20.47 1.74
C GLY A 21 -4.28 -20.50 1.65
N PHE A 22 -4.80 -21.28 0.71
CA PHE A 22 -6.23 -21.37 0.39
C PHE A 22 -6.98 -22.43 1.19
N LYS A 23 -6.26 -23.25 1.97
CA LYS A 23 -6.84 -24.28 2.86
C LYS A 23 -7.00 -23.84 4.32
N ARG A 24 -6.78 -22.56 4.61
CA ARG A 24 -7.02 -21.99 5.94
C ARG A 24 -8.46 -22.22 6.38
N GLN A 25 -8.65 -22.61 7.64
CA GLN A 25 -9.97 -22.96 8.17
C GLN A 25 -10.97 -21.79 8.16
N GLU A 26 -10.47 -20.55 8.28
CA GLU A 26 -11.30 -19.34 8.29
C GLU A 26 -11.59 -18.77 6.89
N MET A 27 -11.24 -19.46 5.82
CA MET A 27 -11.62 -19.05 4.46
C MET A 27 -13.13 -18.81 4.37
N TYR A 28 -13.53 -17.74 3.69
CA TYR A 28 -14.94 -17.35 3.48
C TYR A 28 -15.74 -17.02 4.76
N SER A 29 -15.10 -16.93 5.92
CA SER A 29 -15.80 -16.65 7.20
C SER A 29 -16.12 -15.17 7.42
N GLY A 30 -15.38 -14.24 6.79
CA GLY A 30 -15.56 -12.82 7.02
C GLY A 30 -16.37 -12.11 5.93
N THR A 31 -17.08 -11.06 6.32
CA THR A 31 -17.87 -10.22 5.40
C THR A 31 -16.95 -9.44 4.45
N LEU A 32 -17.03 -9.73 3.15
CA LEU A 32 -16.27 -9.03 2.12
C LEU A 32 -16.95 -7.75 1.65
N ALA A 33 -18.25 -7.82 1.34
CA ALA A 33 -19.01 -6.71 0.79
C ALA A 33 -18.88 -5.46 1.68
N GLY A 34 -18.56 -4.32 1.05
CA GLY A 34 -18.38 -3.05 1.77
C GLY A 34 -17.07 -2.90 2.55
N SER A 35 -16.19 -3.92 2.59
CA SER A 35 -14.89 -3.82 3.28
C SER A 35 -13.91 -2.84 2.63
N VAL A 36 -14.19 -2.36 1.42
CA VAL A 36 -13.46 -1.30 0.74
C VAL A 36 -14.42 -0.13 0.45
N ALA A 37 -14.19 0.99 1.14
CA ALA A 37 -14.93 2.22 0.90
C ALA A 37 -14.68 2.77 -0.52
N PRO A 38 -15.67 3.45 -1.13
CA PRO A 38 -15.53 4.04 -2.46
C PRO A 38 -14.50 5.17 -2.46
N TYR A 39 -13.75 5.26 -3.56
CA TYR A 39 -12.72 6.27 -3.81
C TYR A 39 -12.62 6.52 -5.32
N GLY A 40 -12.12 7.68 -5.72
CA GLY A 40 -12.21 8.16 -7.09
C GLY A 40 -11.03 7.80 -7.99
N ARG A 41 -9.83 7.58 -7.43
CA ARG A 41 -8.60 7.38 -8.21
C ARG A 41 -7.63 6.41 -7.55
N HIS A 42 -7.00 5.56 -8.33
CA HIS A 42 -5.92 4.67 -7.88
C HIS A 42 -4.64 4.95 -8.66
N VAL A 43 -3.56 5.20 -7.94
CA VAL A 43 -2.22 5.41 -8.47
C VAL A 43 -1.35 4.22 -8.09
N PHE A 44 -0.70 3.61 -9.07
CA PHE A 44 0.28 2.55 -8.85
C PHE A 44 1.67 3.03 -9.24
N LEU A 45 2.62 2.95 -8.31
CA LEU A 45 4.04 3.10 -8.60
C LEU A 45 4.63 1.72 -8.93
N CYS A 46 5.19 1.55 -10.13
CA CYS A 46 5.97 0.38 -10.49
C CYS A 46 7.35 0.47 -9.84
N HIS A 47 7.69 -0.49 -8.99
CA HIS A 47 8.98 -0.50 -8.31
C HIS A 47 9.40 -1.93 -7.99
N GLU A 48 10.54 -2.35 -8.51
CA GLU A 48 11.24 -3.61 -8.27
C GLU A 48 10.36 -4.87 -8.37
N SER A 49 10.95 -6.03 -8.09
CA SER A 49 10.19 -7.27 -7.94
C SER A 49 9.51 -7.29 -6.56
N HIS A 50 8.30 -7.84 -6.49
CA HIS A 50 7.61 -8.02 -5.21
C HIS A 50 8.35 -8.93 -4.22
N GLU A 51 9.29 -9.74 -4.72
CA GLU A 51 10.14 -10.62 -3.93
C GLU A 51 11.24 -9.87 -3.16
N THR A 52 11.63 -8.67 -3.63
CA THR A 52 12.69 -7.86 -3.01
C THR A 52 12.16 -6.81 -2.04
N TRP A 53 10.84 -6.56 -2.03
CA TRP A 53 10.27 -5.53 -1.19
C TRP A 53 10.48 -5.78 0.30
N LEU A 54 10.89 -4.72 0.99
CA LEU A 54 10.90 -4.68 2.45
C LEU A 54 9.47 -4.81 3.02
N PRO A 55 9.30 -5.26 4.28
CA PRO A 55 8.00 -5.34 4.95
C PRO A 55 7.20 -4.03 4.97
N ARG A 56 7.80 -2.91 4.62
CA ARG A 56 7.11 -1.67 4.26
C ARG A 56 7.84 -1.08 3.05
N VAL A 57 7.33 -1.35 1.85
CA VAL A 57 7.95 -0.93 0.59
C VAL A 57 8.17 0.59 0.51
N GLU A 58 7.37 1.38 1.21
CA GLU A 58 7.49 2.85 1.29
C GLU A 58 8.53 3.33 2.32
N SER A 59 9.44 2.47 2.80
CA SER A 59 10.44 2.85 3.80
C SER A 59 11.69 3.51 3.22
N GLU A 60 12.00 3.28 1.95
CA GLU A 60 13.18 3.84 1.30
C GLU A 60 12.95 4.14 -0.19
N GLY A 61 13.94 4.82 -0.80
CA GLY A 61 13.99 5.10 -2.23
C GLY A 61 12.81 5.89 -2.80
N LEU A 62 12.54 5.64 -4.08
CA LEU A 62 11.44 6.26 -4.82
C LEU A 62 10.07 6.03 -4.17
N PRO A 63 9.70 4.82 -3.71
CA PRO A 63 8.44 4.60 -3.01
C PRO A 63 8.28 5.49 -1.77
N GLN A 64 9.33 5.65 -0.97
CA GLN A 64 9.29 6.54 0.20
C GLN A 64 9.09 8.00 -0.20
N ARG A 65 9.86 8.49 -1.19
CA ARG A 65 9.76 9.88 -1.65
C ARG A 65 8.37 10.17 -2.19
N PHE A 66 7.82 9.27 -3.00
CA PHE A 66 6.48 9.40 -3.56
C PHE A 66 5.40 9.31 -2.49
N ALA A 67 5.44 8.32 -1.60
CA ALA A 67 4.47 8.18 -0.52
C ALA A 67 4.46 9.42 0.41
N LYS A 68 5.62 10.02 0.67
CA LYS A 68 5.73 11.27 1.44
C LYS A 68 5.04 12.43 0.72
N SER A 69 5.43 12.71 -0.53
CA SER A 69 4.86 13.82 -1.31
C SER A 69 3.35 13.65 -1.52
N PHE A 70 2.91 12.43 -1.83
CA PHE A 70 1.50 12.05 -1.93
C PHE A 70 0.73 12.35 -0.64
N LYS A 71 1.28 12.00 0.52
CA LYS A 71 0.64 12.25 1.82
C LYS A 71 0.56 13.73 2.14
N ASP A 72 1.65 14.47 1.89
CA ASP A 72 1.75 15.90 2.18
C ASP A 72 0.75 16.72 1.34
N ARG A 73 0.41 16.25 0.13
CA ARG A 73 -0.51 16.91 -0.80
C ARG A 73 -1.91 16.31 -0.86
N ARG A 74 -2.21 15.31 -0.01
CA ARG A 74 -3.47 14.56 -0.05
C ARG A 74 -4.72 15.42 0.07
N ALA A 75 -4.66 16.50 0.84
CA ALA A 75 -5.79 17.41 1.04
C ALA A 75 -6.13 18.23 -0.21
N ASP A 76 -5.19 18.35 -1.14
CA ASP A 76 -5.35 19.14 -2.37
C ASP A 76 -5.91 18.30 -3.53
N PHE A 77 -6.09 16.98 -3.34
CA PHE A 77 -6.62 16.11 -4.39
C PHE A 77 -8.13 16.32 -4.59
N ALA A 78 -8.54 16.48 -5.84
CA ALA A 78 -9.96 16.64 -6.20
C ALA A 78 -10.85 15.46 -5.80
N VAL A 79 -10.28 14.25 -5.71
CA VAL A 79 -10.99 13.01 -5.35
C VAL A 79 -10.17 12.18 -4.38
N GLU A 80 -10.85 11.35 -3.59
CA GLU A 80 -10.19 10.37 -2.73
C GLU A 80 -9.30 9.45 -3.58
N THR A 81 -7.99 9.56 -3.39
CA THR A 81 -6.97 8.88 -4.19
C THR A 81 -6.23 7.87 -3.34
N LYS A 82 -6.00 6.67 -3.86
CA LYS A 82 -5.16 5.63 -3.25
C LYS A 82 -3.82 5.51 -3.97
N LEU A 83 -2.77 5.19 -3.21
CA LEU A 83 -1.44 4.89 -3.72
C LEU A 83 -1.09 3.45 -3.34
N THR A 84 -0.63 2.67 -4.31
CA THR A 84 -0.14 1.30 -4.15
C THR A 84 1.17 1.15 -4.92
N VAL A 85 2.05 0.25 -4.48
CA VAL A 85 3.23 -0.13 -5.27
C VAL A 85 2.90 -1.41 -6.03
N CYS A 86 3.27 -1.51 -7.30
CA CYS A 86 3.16 -2.74 -8.08
C CYS A 86 4.51 -3.19 -8.63
N GLY A 87 4.61 -4.46 -9.02
CA GLY A 87 5.82 -5.02 -9.61
C GLY A 87 6.29 -4.20 -10.79
N GLY A 88 7.50 -3.66 -10.65
CA GLY A 88 8.27 -2.98 -11.69
C GLY A 88 9.45 -3.84 -12.13
N GLY A 89 10.61 -3.21 -12.31
CA GLY A 89 11.80 -3.83 -12.85
C GLY A 89 11.97 -3.65 -14.36
N GLY A 90 13.23 -3.78 -14.79
CA GLY A 90 13.65 -3.52 -16.17
C GLY A 90 13.27 -2.11 -16.61
N GLU A 91 12.60 -2.00 -17.76
CA GLU A 91 12.19 -0.72 -18.35
C GLU A 91 10.92 -0.12 -17.72
N SER A 92 10.23 -0.88 -16.86
CA SER A 92 9.00 -0.41 -16.20
C SER A 92 9.23 0.17 -14.80
N ASP A 93 10.47 0.14 -14.32
CA ASP A 93 10.79 0.64 -12.99
C ASP A 93 10.66 2.16 -12.92
N GLY A 94 9.96 2.64 -11.89
CA GLY A 94 9.62 4.04 -11.72
C GLY A 94 8.39 4.48 -12.53
N ASP A 95 7.74 3.61 -13.30
CA ASP A 95 6.51 4.00 -13.98
C ASP A 95 5.36 4.25 -13.01
N VAL A 96 4.45 5.15 -13.37
CA VAL A 96 3.24 5.44 -12.60
C VAL A 96 2.01 5.16 -13.44
N LEU A 97 1.15 4.27 -12.97
CA LEU A 97 -0.13 3.93 -13.60
C LEU A 97 -1.25 4.66 -12.86
N VAL A 98 -2.13 5.34 -13.59
CA VAL A 98 -3.24 6.11 -13.03
C VAL A 98 -4.57 5.61 -13.58
N PHE A 99 -5.45 5.20 -12.66
CA PHE A 99 -6.82 4.76 -12.94
C PHE A 99 -7.81 5.68 -12.24
N PRO A 100 -8.97 6.02 -12.84
CA PRO A 100 -9.56 5.42 -14.04
C PRO A 100 -9.01 5.94 -15.37
N ASP A 101 -8.07 6.89 -15.34
CA ASP A 101 -7.62 7.62 -16.53
C ASP A 101 -6.93 6.72 -17.59
N MET A 102 -6.51 5.51 -17.22
CA MET A 102 -5.80 4.56 -18.08
C MET A 102 -4.52 5.18 -18.67
N ILE A 103 -3.74 5.83 -17.82
CA ILE A 103 -2.51 6.50 -18.23
C ILE A 103 -1.31 5.86 -17.51
N ARG A 104 -0.23 5.66 -18.28
CA ARG A 104 1.10 5.34 -17.77
C ARG A 104 2.03 6.53 -17.97
N TYR A 105 2.68 6.97 -16.89
CA TYR A 105 3.78 7.90 -16.92
C TYR A 105 5.09 7.14 -16.74
N LYS A 106 6.04 7.35 -17.63
CA LYS A 106 7.26 6.53 -17.65
C LYS A 106 8.36 7.09 -16.78
N ALA A 107 9.08 6.19 -16.12
CA ALA A 107 10.38 6.43 -15.49
C ALA A 107 10.41 7.67 -14.57
N LEU A 108 9.46 7.77 -13.64
CA LEU A 108 9.47 8.78 -12.60
C LEU A 108 10.73 8.64 -11.74
N LYS A 109 11.44 9.74 -11.53
CA LYS A 109 12.65 9.80 -10.69
C LYS A 109 12.37 10.54 -9.40
N ASP A 110 13.20 10.29 -8.39
CA ASP A 110 13.14 10.96 -7.09
C ASP A 110 13.11 12.49 -7.19
N THR A 111 13.81 13.06 -8.18
CA THR A 111 13.88 14.52 -8.41
C THR A 111 12.59 15.10 -8.93
N ASP A 112 11.74 14.28 -9.55
CA ASP A 112 10.59 14.75 -10.31
C ASP A 112 9.27 14.47 -9.58
N VAL A 113 9.31 13.73 -8.46
CA VAL A 113 8.13 13.33 -7.67
C VAL A 113 7.24 14.52 -7.31
N ASP A 114 7.82 15.61 -6.81
CA ASP A 114 7.00 16.75 -6.34
C ASP A 114 6.31 17.47 -7.51
N ALA A 115 7.00 17.58 -8.65
CA ALA A 115 6.42 18.13 -9.87
C ALA A 115 5.32 17.21 -10.42
N PHE A 116 5.54 15.88 -10.40
CA PHE A 116 4.54 14.91 -10.81
C PHE A 116 3.27 15.00 -9.94
N VAL A 117 3.42 15.03 -8.61
CA VAL A 117 2.29 15.14 -7.68
C VAL A 117 1.53 16.44 -7.92
N GLU A 118 2.23 17.57 -8.11
CA GLU A 118 1.61 18.85 -8.40
C GLU A 118 0.86 18.86 -9.74
N ASP A 119 1.51 18.46 -10.82
CA ASP A 119 0.92 18.53 -12.17
C ASP A 119 -0.23 17.55 -12.30
N VAL A 120 -0.02 16.27 -11.96
CA VAL A 120 -0.95 15.18 -12.27
C VAL A 120 -1.98 15.00 -11.17
N LEU A 121 -1.54 14.87 -9.91
CA LEU A 121 -2.45 14.45 -8.83
C LEU A 121 -3.26 15.62 -8.25
N VAL A 122 -2.65 16.81 -8.17
CA VAL A 122 -3.30 18.04 -7.68
C VAL A 122 -4.01 18.76 -8.81
N ASN A 123 -3.31 19.09 -9.89
CA ASN A 123 -3.86 19.95 -10.94
C ASN A 123 -4.56 19.20 -12.08
N GLY A 124 -4.46 17.87 -12.16
CA GLY A 124 -5.08 17.08 -13.23
C GLY A 124 -4.52 17.38 -14.63
N LYS A 125 -3.27 17.83 -14.71
CA LYS A 125 -2.57 18.18 -15.94
C LYS A 125 -1.63 17.06 -16.37
N GLN A 126 -1.25 17.10 -17.65
CA GLN A 126 -0.16 16.28 -18.15
C GLN A 126 1.14 16.65 -17.43
N TRP A 127 1.88 15.62 -17.00
CA TRP A 127 3.20 15.82 -16.39
C TRP A 127 4.17 16.40 -17.41
N ALA A 128 4.66 17.62 -17.17
CA ALA A 128 5.43 18.38 -18.15
C ALA A 128 6.77 17.75 -18.55
N SER A 129 7.36 16.95 -17.66
CA SER A 129 8.69 16.36 -17.83
C SER A 129 8.67 14.87 -18.23
N GLY A 130 7.49 14.27 -18.31
CA GLY A 130 7.33 12.83 -18.49
C GLY A 130 6.90 12.41 -19.88
N ILE A 131 7.19 11.15 -20.20
CA ILE A 131 6.54 10.46 -21.32
C ILE A 131 5.23 9.86 -20.79
N GLN A 132 4.14 10.16 -21.49
CA GLN A 132 2.82 9.64 -21.19
C GLN A 132 2.40 8.63 -22.28
N GLU A 133 1.86 7.49 -21.86
CA GLU A 133 1.29 6.46 -22.72
C GLU A 133 -0.15 6.15 -22.28
N GLU A 134 -1.05 5.98 -23.24
CA GLU A 134 -2.39 5.44 -22.97
C GLU A 134 -2.29 3.92 -22.75
N LEU A 135 -2.97 3.45 -21.72
CA LEU A 135 -3.12 2.03 -21.41
C LEU A 135 -4.38 1.51 -22.10
N SER A 136 -4.31 0.28 -22.61
CA SER A 136 -5.45 -0.43 -23.15
C SER A 136 -5.58 -1.80 -22.51
N GLY A 137 -6.76 -2.40 -22.56
CA GLY A 137 -7.04 -3.70 -21.95
C GLY A 137 -7.40 -3.63 -20.46
N SER A 138 -7.29 -4.77 -19.80
CA SER A 138 -7.65 -5.00 -18.41
C SER A 138 -6.41 -5.25 -17.56
N PHE A 139 -6.41 -4.73 -16.33
CA PHE A 139 -5.29 -4.85 -15.40
C PHE A 139 -5.74 -5.55 -14.12
N VAL A 140 -5.04 -6.61 -13.76
CA VAL A 140 -5.26 -7.40 -12.54
C VAL A 140 -4.08 -7.20 -11.61
N PHE A 141 -4.30 -6.53 -10.48
CA PHE A 141 -3.28 -6.34 -9.45
C PHE A 141 -3.50 -7.33 -8.31
N VAL A 142 -2.58 -8.27 -8.12
CA VAL A 142 -2.65 -9.33 -7.12
C VAL A 142 -1.76 -8.98 -5.93
N CYS A 143 -2.30 -8.95 -4.72
CA CYS A 143 -1.50 -8.67 -3.52
C CYS A 143 -0.54 -9.84 -3.24
N ALA A 144 0.77 -9.62 -3.47
CA ALA A 144 1.82 -10.64 -3.37
C ALA A 144 2.95 -10.23 -2.40
N HIS A 145 2.67 -9.32 -1.48
CA HIS A 145 3.65 -8.72 -0.57
C HIS A 145 4.03 -9.66 0.59
N GLY A 146 4.88 -10.66 0.31
CA GLY A 146 5.21 -11.73 1.26
C GLY A 146 5.99 -11.31 2.50
N SER A 147 6.86 -10.31 2.38
CA SER A 147 7.62 -9.75 3.51
C SER A 147 6.74 -8.94 4.47
N ARG A 148 5.63 -8.37 3.98
CA ARG A 148 4.63 -7.66 4.79
C ARG A 148 3.66 -8.62 5.46
N ASP A 149 3.18 -9.60 4.70
CA ASP A 149 2.11 -10.50 5.11
C ASP A 149 2.29 -11.89 4.47
N LYS A 150 2.46 -12.90 5.33
CA LYS A 150 2.75 -14.28 4.88
C LYS A 150 1.61 -14.87 4.04
N ARG A 151 0.35 -14.52 4.33
CA ARG A 151 -0.80 -15.01 3.55
C ARG A 151 -0.78 -14.46 2.13
N CYS A 152 -0.45 -13.18 1.97
CA CYS A 152 -0.26 -12.57 0.66
C CYS A 152 0.94 -13.19 -0.08
N GLY A 153 2.02 -13.49 0.63
CA GLY A 153 3.20 -14.15 0.06
C GLY A 153 2.98 -15.59 -0.41
N VAL A 154 2.01 -16.31 0.17
CA VAL A 154 1.66 -17.68 -0.25
C VAL A 154 0.57 -17.67 -1.31
N CYS A 155 -0.52 -16.92 -1.11
CA CYS A 155 -1.65 -16.88 -2.05
C CYS A 155 -1.33 -16.11 -3.34
N GLY A 156 -0.58 -15.01 -3.25
CA GLY A 156 -0.33 -14.10 -4.37
C GLY A 156 0.36 -14.77 -5.57
N PRO A 157 1.55 -15.38 -5.38
CA PRO A 157 2.26 -16.07 -6.46
C PRO A 157 1.43 -17.15 -7.15
N ALA A 158 0.72 -17.99 -6.39
CA ALA A 158 -0.14 -19.04 -6.95
C ALA A 158 -1.28 -18.49 -7.82
N LEU A 159 -1.87 -17.34 -7.44
CA LEU A 159 -2.85 -16.66 -8.27
C LEU A 159 -2.24 -16.08 -9.54
N MET A 160 -1.08 -15.43 -9.44
CA MET A 160 -0.41 -14.85 -10.61
C MET A 160 -0.07 -15.93 -11.64
N GLU A 161 0.54 -17.04 -11.20
CA GLU A 161 0.83 -18.19 -12.06
C GLU A 161 -0.43 -18.69 -12.76
N LYS A 162 -1.53 -18.85 -12.01
CA LYS A 162 -2.79 -19.33 -12.59
C LYS A 162 -3.40 -18.36 -13.60
N PHE A 163 -3.36 -17.05 -13.32
CA PHE A 163 -3.81 -16.04 -14.28
C PHE A 163 -2.95 -16.05 -15.55
N GLU A 164 -1.63 -16.10 -15.42
CA GLU A 164 -0.70 -16.13 -16.56
C GLU A 164 -0.91 -17.36 -17.44
N GLU A 165 -1.11 -18.54 -16.83
CA GLU A 165 -1.44 -19.78 -17.54
C GLU A 165 -2.75 -19.66 -18.34
N GLU A 166 -3.83 -19.19 -17.71
CA GLU A 166 -5.14 -19.07 -18.35
C GLU A 166 -5.15 -17.98 -19.43
N ILE A 167 -4.51 -16.84 -19.18
CA ILE A 167 -4.38 -15.76 -20.17
C ILE A 167 -3.57 -16.23 -21.37
N GLY A 168 -2.45 -16.92 -21.14
CA GLY A 168 -1.58 -17.44 -22.20
C GLY A 168 -2.27 -18.51 -23.05
N SER A 169 -2.92 -19.49 -22.41
CA SER A 169 -3.64 -20.56 -23.11
C SER A 169 -4.83 -20.05 -23.95
N ARG A 170 -5.42 -18.92 -23.56
CA ARG A 170 -6.53 -18.27 -24.28
C ARG A 170 -6.08 -17.22 -25.30
N GLY A 171 -4.77 -16.94 -25.40
CA GLY A 171 -4.23 -15.92 -26.30
C GLY A 171 -4.68 -14.50 -25.95
N LEU A 172 -4.79 -14.19 -24.66
CA LEU A 172 -5.27 -12.90 -24.14
C LEU A 172 -4.13 -11.99 -23.63
N SER A 173 -2.87 -12.38 -23.85
CA SER A 173 -1.68 -11.70 -23.31
C SER A 173 -1.46 -10.26 -23.80
N ASP A 174 -2.12 -9.87 -24.89
CA ASP A 174 -2.13 -8.49 -25.43
C ASP A 174 -3.23 -7.61 -24.82
N ARG A 175 -4.14 -8.21 -24.04
CA ARG A 175 -5.36 -7.54 -23.54
C ARG A 175 -5.50 -7.56 -22.03
N ILE A 176 -4.91 -8.55 -21.34
CA ILE A 176 -5.04 -8.70 -19.89
C ILE A 176 -3.65 -8.74 -19.27
N PHE A 177 -3.38 -7.79 -18.39
CA PHE A 177 -2.10 -7.61 -17.73
C PHE A 177 -2.22 -7.94 -16.25
N VAL A 178 -1.41 -8.87 -15.77
CA VAL A 178 -1.37 -9.27 -14.36
C VAL A 178 -0.10 -8.70 -13.73
N LYS A 179 -0.23 -8.07 -12.57
CA LYS A 179 0.89 -7.52 -11.82
C LYS A 179 0.78 -7.84 -10.34
N PRO A 180 1.89 -8.16 -9.65
CA PRO A 180 1.90 -8.16 -8.20
C PRO A 180 1.73 -6.73 -7.69
N CYS A 181 1.10 -6.58 -6.53
CA CYS A 181 1.02 -5.32 -5.80
C CYS A 181 1.39 -5.48 -4.33
N SER A 182 1.74 -4.35 -3.71
CA SER A 182 2.02 -4.24 -2.29
C SER A 182 0.74 -4.51 -1.48
N HIS A 183 0.86 -4.44 -0.15
CA HIS A 183 -0.23 -4.89 0.70
C HIS A 183 -1.38 -3.89 0.70
N ILE A 184 -2.50 -4.28 0.09
CA ILE A 184 -3.69 -3.43 -0.07
C ILE A 184 -4.71 -3.55 1.08
N GLY A 185 -4.34 -4.23 2.18
CA GLY A 185 -5.19 -4.46 3.34
C GLY A 185 -6.15 -5.64 3.17
N GLY A 186 -6.68 -6.12 4.31
CA GLY A 186 -7.58 -7.28 4.35
C GLY A 186 -6.86 -8.61 4.18
N HIS A 187 -5.68 -8.81 4.80
CA HIS A 187 -4.97 -10.12 4.78
C HIS A 187 -5.82 -11.29 5.31
N LYS A 188 -6.82 -11.03 6.17
CA LYS A 188 -7.84 -12.03 6.54
C LYS A 188 -8.60 -12.59 5.34
N TYR A 189 -8.64 -11.85 4.23
CA TYR A 189 -9.27 -12.16 2.95
C TYR A 189 -8.24 -12.52 1.86
N ALA A 190 -7.02 -12.94 2.24
CA ALA A 190 -5.94 -13.21 1.28
C ALA A 190 -6.38 -14.15 0.15
N GLY A 191 -5.81 -13.91 -1.03
CA GLY A 191 -6.56 -13.99 -2.29
C GLY A 191 -7.10 -12.62 -2.71
N ASN A 192 -6.40 -11.54 -2.35
CA ASN A 192 -6.83 -10.17 -2.62
C ASN A 192 -6.31 -9.70 -3.98
N LEU A 193 -7.20 -9.17 -4.81
CA LEU A 193 -6.83 -8.56 -6.08
C LEU A 193 -7.73 -7.36 -6.41
N ILE A 194 -7.27 -6.55 -7.35
CA ILE A 194 -8.02 -5.43 -7.92
C ILE A 194 -8.05 -5.60 -9.43
N VAL A 195 -9.24 -5.55 -10.03
CA VAL A 195 -9.40 -5.59 -11.49
C VAL A 195 -9.83 -4.22 -11.98
N PHE A 196 -9.00 -3.61 -12.83
CA PHE A 196 -9.37 -2.45 -13.64
C PHE A 196 -9.71 -2.91 -15.04
N SER A 197 -10.90 -2.57 -15.53
CA SER A 197 -11.32 -2.93 -16.88
C SER A 197 -12.27 -1.85 -17.42
N PRO A 198 -12.11 -1.45 -18.69
CA PRO A 198 -13.07 -0.58 -19.36
C PRO A 198 -14.36 -1.36 -19.65
N ASP A 199 -15.50 -0.70 -19.50
CA ASP A 199 -16.78 -1.20 -20.00
C ASP A 199 -16.96 -0.90 -21.51
N SER A 200 -18.11 -1.29 -22.07
CA SER A 200 -18.43 -1.02 -23.48
C SER A 200 -18.56 0.47 -23.84
N ALA A 201 -18.74 1.34 -22.85
CA ALA A 201 -18.79 2.79 -23.00
C ALA A 201 -17.42 3.46 -22.74
N GLY A 202 -16.39 2.69 -22.40
CA GLY A 202 -15.05 3.18 -22.07
C GLY A 202 -14.90 3.66 -20.63
N ASN A 203 -15.91 3.50 -19.77
CA ASN A 203 -15.77 3.82 -18.35
C ASN A 203 -14.92 2.76 -17.66
N VAL A 204 -13.96 3.19 -16.84
CA VAL A 204 -13.03 2.29 -16.16
C VAL A 204 -13.41 2.19 -14.69
N TYR A 205 -13.61 0.95 -14.25
CA TYR A 205 -13.95 0.63 -12.87
C TYR A 205 -12.86 -0.21 -12.23
N GLY A 206 -12.57 0.04 -10.95
CA GLY A 206 -11.62 -0.74 -10.16
C GLY A 206 -12.34 -1.62 -9.13
N HIS A 207 -12.52 -2.90 -9.41
CA HIS A 207 -13.25 -3.82 -8.54
C HIS A 207 -12.31 -4.59 -7.61
N TRP A 208 -12.64 -4.61 -6.33
CA TRP A 208 -11.83 -5.25 -5.30
C TRP A 208 -12.39 -6.62 -4.97
N TYR A 209 -11.51 -7.60 -4.89
CA TYR A 209 -11.87 -8.97 -4.54
C TYR A 209 -11.03 -9.49 -3.37
N GLY A 210 -11.60 -10.43 -2.62
CA GLY A 210 -10.94 -11.16 -1.55
C GLY A 210 -11.35 -12.62 -1.59
N TYR A 211 -10.59 -13.48 -0.92
CA TYR A 211 -10.74 -14.93 -0.96
C TYR A 211 -10.69 -15.56 -2.37
N VAL A 212 -10.14 -14.85 -3.37
CA VAL A 212 -9.97 -15.43 -4.71
C VAL A 212 -8.96 -16.57 -4.63
N THR A 213 -9.31 -17.71 -5.23
CA THR A 213 -8.46 -18.89 -5.35
C THR A 213 -8.11 -19.16 -6.82
N PRO A 214 -7.13 -20.04 -7.11
CA PRO A 214 -6.84 -20.45 -8.49
C PRO A 214 -8.06 -21.01 -9.24
N ASP A 215 -8.99 -21.66 -8.54
CA ASP A 215 -10.21 -22.23 -9.15
C ASP A 215 -11.20 -21.14 -9.60
N ASP A 216 -11.11 -19.92 -9.04
CA ASP A 216 -11.95 -18.79 -9.42
C ASP A 216 -11.41 -18.04 -10.65
N VAL A 217 -10.15 -18.23 -11.04
CA VAL A 217 -9.50 -17.50 -12.14
C VAL A 217 -10.27 -17.62 -13.46
N PRO A 218 -10.76 -18.81 -13.89
CA PRO A 218 -11.61 -18.89 -15.07
C PRO A 218 -12.85 -17.98 -15.00
N ALA A 219 -13.53 -17.92 -13.85
CA ALA A 219 -14.68 -17.05 -13.67
C ALA A 219 -14.27 -15.56 -13.66
N MET A 220 -13.12 -15.21 -13.09
CA MET A 220 -12.59 -13.85 -13.16
C MET A 220 -12.39 -13.38 -14.61
N LEU A 221 -11.89 -14.26 -15.48
CA LEU A 221 -11.71 -13.97 -16.90
C LEU A 221 -13.04 -13.94 -17.66
N ASP A 222 -13.87 -14.97 -17.51
CA ASP A 222 -15.06 -15.20 -18.35
C ASP A 222 -16.30 -14.41 -17.90
N GLN A 223 -16.46 -14.21 -16.59
CA GLN A 223 -17.60 -13.50 -16.02
C GLN A 223 -17.24 -12.02 -15.83
N HIS A 224 -16.18 -11.72 -15.08
CA HIS A 224 -15.87 -10.33 -14.79
C HIS A 224 -15.23 -9.60 -15.97
N ILE A 225 -14.07 -10.04 -16.44
CA ILE A 225 -13.33 -9.28 -17.46
C ILE A 225 -14.05 -9.32 -18.82
N ALA A 226 -14.55 -10.47 -19.26
CA ALA A 226 -15.17 -10.60 -20.57
C ALA A 226 -16.61 -10.05 -20.65
N LYS A 227 -17.40 -10.15 -19.57
CA LYS A 227 -18.82 -9.73 -19.58
C LYS A 227 -19.12 -8.51 -18.73
N GLY A 228 -18.19 -8.06 -17.89
CA GLY A 228 -18.43 -6.99 -16.92
C GLY A 228 -19.27 -7.41 -15.71
N GLU A 229 -19.48 -8.71 -15.49
CA GLU A 229 -20.35 -9.23 -14.43
C GLU A 229 -19.55 -9.45 -13.13
N ILE A 230 -19.93 -8.78 -12.04
CA ILE A 230 -19.20 -8.85 -10.77
C ILE A 230 -19.49 -10.16 -10.03
N ILE A 231 -18.44 -10.82 -9.55
CA ILE A 231 -18.53 -12.02 -8.70
C ILE A 231 -18.84 -11.60 -7.26
N GLN A 232 -20.13 -11.51 -6.93
CA GLN A 232 -20.62 -10.86 -5.71
C GLN A 232 -20.08 -11.47 -4.41
N ASN A 233 -19.96 -12.80 -4.34
CA ASN A 233 -19.47 -13.50 -3.16
C ASN A 233 -17.98 -13.28 -2.89
N LEU A 234 -17.22 -12.76 -3.85
CA LEU A 234 -15.80 -12.41 -3.70
C LEU A 234 -15.59 -10.89 -3.62
N SER A 235 -16.64 -10.09 -3.86
CA SER A 235 -16.56 -8.64 -3.98
C SER A 235 -16.35 -7.95 -2.64
N ARG A 236 -15.40 -7.03 -2.60
CA ARG A 236 -15.07 -6.19 -1.44
C ARG A 236 -15.54 -4.74 -1.56
N GLY A 237 -15.81 -4.29 -2.77
CA GLY A 237 -16.13 -2.90 -3.09
C GLY A 237 -15.54 -2.47 -4.42
N GLN A 238 -15.68 -1.17 -4.72
CA GLN A 238 -15.36 -0.62 -6.03
C GLN A 238 -14.76 0.79 -5.92
N MET A 239 -13.78 1.08 -6.79
CA MET A 239 -13.37 2.44 -7.12
C MET A 239 -14.49 3.11 -7.93
N ARG A 240 -15.18 4.04 -7.30
CA ARG A 240 -16.23 4.87 -7.89
C ARG A 240 -16.19 6.23 -7.22
N LEU A 241 -16.54 7.27 -7.96
CA LEU A 241 -16.82 8.58 -7.35
C LEU A 241 -17.96 8.40 -6.35
N LYS A 242 -17.79 8.97 -5.15
CA LYS A 242 -18.90 9.05 -4.19
C LYS A 242 -19.98 9.95 -4.79
N PRO A 243 -21.22 9.49 -4.93
CA PRO A 243 -22.33 10.38 -5.25
C PRO A 243 -22.44 11.47 -4.17
N GLU A 244 -22.76 12.70 -4.57
CA GLU A 244 -23.07 13.76 -3.63
C GLU A 244 -24.25 13.31 -2.74
N GLY A 245 -24.02 13.18 -1.43
CA GLY A 245 -25.05 12.81 -0.45
C GLY A 245 -24.99 11.38 0.13
N GLU A 246 -24.06 10.52 -0.32
CA GLU A 246 -23.76 9.27 0.40
C GLU A 246 -22.89 9.58 1.64
N GLU A 247 -23.51 9.82 2.79
CA GLU A 247 -22.80 9.75 4.06
C GLU A 247 -22.43 8.29 4.35
N ALA A 248 -21.23 8.06 4.88
CA ALA A 248 -20.83 6.72 5.30
C ALA A 248 -21.81 6.25 6.39
N GLU A 249 -22.61 5.22 6.09
CA GLU A 249 -23.43 4.55 7.08
C GLU A 249 -22.49 4.05 8.20
N LYS A 250 -22.53 4.73 9.34
CA LYS A 250 -22.08 4.14 10.59
C LYS A 250 -23.18 3.15 10.95
N GLU A 251 -22.92 1.86 10.79
CA GLU A 251 -23.76 0.83 11.37
C GLU A 251 -23.84 1.07 12.88
N ASP A 252 -25.00 1.55 13.31
CA ASP A 252 -25.38 1.73 14.69
C ASP A 252 -25.47 0.32 15.31
N GLU A 253 -24.66 0.07 16.35
CA GLU A 253 -24.82 -1.12 17.18
C GLU A 253 -26.25 -1.12 17.73
N HIS A 254 -27.11 -2.00 17.21
CA HIS A 254 -28.36 -2.36 17.87
C HIS A 254 -28.04 -3.08 19.20
N LYS A 255 -27.71 -2.30 20.24
CA LYS A 255 -27.72 -2.74 21.62
C LYS A 255 -29.15 -2.74 22.14
N ILE A 256 -29.66 -3.95 22.35
CA ILE A 256 -30.85 -4.23 23.14
C ILE A 256 -30.67 -3.57 24.52
N SER A 257 -31.67 -2.79 24.91
CA SER A 257 -31.73 -2.02 26.14
C SER A 257 -31.78 -2.90 27.39
N ASN A 258 -30.95 -2.58 28.39
CA ASN A 258 -31.39 -2.63 29.78
C ASN A 258 -30.51 -1.77 30.71
N GLY A 259 -31.12 -0.74 31.31
CA GLY A 259 -30.85 -0.29 32.69
C GLY A 259 -29.73 0.74 32.95
N ASN A 260 -30.13 2.00 33.09
CA ASN A 260 -29.60 3.10 33.94
C ASN A 260 -28.10 3.15 34.32
N SER A 261 -27.40 4.21 33.90
CA SER A 261 -27.02 5.32 34.79
C SER A 261 -26.46 6.51 34.00
N VAL A 262 -26.75 7.70 34.52
CA VAL A 262 -26.37 9.03 34.05
C VAL A 262 -24.94 9.32 34.50
N VAL A 263 -24.01 9.73 33.61
CA VAL A 263 -22.99 10.79 33.86
C VAL A 263 -22.48 11.39 32.52
N GLU A 264 -22.41 12.72 32.54
CA GLU A 264 -21.80 13.80 31.73
C GLU A 264 -20.97 13.56 30.45
N ARG A 265 -21.17 14.51 29.53
CA ARG A 265 -20.37 14.79 28.32
C ARG A 265 -19.04 15.45 28.69
N GLU A 266 -17.95 14.93 28.15
CA GLU A 266 -16.74 15.71 27.88
C GLU A 266 -16.50 15.81 26.37
N LEU A 267 -16.29 17.05 25.92
CA LEU A 267 -15.79 17.43 24.60
C LEU A 267 -14.30 17.07 24.52
N VAL A 268 -13.88 16.27 23.52
CA VAL A 268 -12.46 16.14 23.18
C VAL A 268 -12.27 16.23 21.67
N GLU A 269 -11.66 17.37 21.30
CA GLU A 269 -10.77 17.69 20.21
C GLU A 269 -10.58 16.70 19.04
N THR A 270 -10.86 17.23 17.86
CA THR A 270 -10.35 16.82 16.55
C THR A 270 -8.84 16.53 16.59
N LYS A 271 -8.46 15.25 16.44
CA LYS A 271 -7.09 14.84 16.10
C LYS A 271 -7.05 14.08 14.78
N GLY A 272 -6.14 14.57 13.94
CA GLY A 272 -5.99 14.26 12.53
C GLY A 272 -5.60 12.81 12.22
N PHE A 273 -6.10 12.40 11.06
CA PHE A 273 -5.91 11.11 10.42
C PHE A 273 -4.44 10.93 9.97
N THR A 274 -3.70 10.04 10.65
CA THR A 274 -2.33 9.68 10.33
C THR A 274 -2.31 8.54 9.31
N GLY A 275 -1.74 8.82 8.14
CA GLY A 275 -1.64 7.89 7.01
C GLY A 275 -0.92 6.57 7.31
N GLY A 276 -1.51 5.50 6.79
CA GLY A 276 -1.09 4.10 6.87
C GLY A 276 -2.37 3.26 7.04
N CYS A 277 -2.75 2.45 6.05
CA CYS A 277 -4.01 1.68 6.00
C CYS A 277 -4.11 0.56 7.07
N CYS A 278 -3.41 0.67 8.19
CA CYS A 278 -3.32 -0.34 9.23
C CYS A 278 -3.23 0.27 10.65
N GLN A 279 -4.13 1.17 11.04
CA GLN A 279 -4.51 1.34 12.45
C GLN A 279 -6.02 1.60 12.51
N GLY A 280 -6.78 0.55 12.82
CA GLY A 280 -8.22 0.66 13.05
C GLY A 280 -8.51 1.54 14.28
N ALA A 281 -9.63 2.25 14.24
CA ALA A 281 -10.05 3.21 15.25
C ALA A 281 -10.49 2.60 16.60
N ASN A 282 -10.27 1.30 16.83
CA ASN A 282 -10.46 0.64 18.11
C ASN A 282 -9.25 -0.26 18.38
N GLY A 283 -8.47 0.08 19.41
CA GLY A 283 -7.17 -0.50 19.73
C GLY A 283 -7.19 -1.98 20.07
N VAL A 284 -7.21 -2.84 19.05
CA VAL A 284 -6.73 -4.22 19.13
C VAL A 284 -5.69 -4.43 18.03
N SER A 285 -4.42 -4.25 18.41
CA SER A 285 -3.28 -4.62 17.58
C SER A 285 -3.16 -6.15 17.57
N CYS A 286 -3.63 -6.80 16.49
CA CYS A 286 -3.55 -8.26 16.35
C CYS A 286 -2.18 -8.79 15.92
N CYS A 287 -1.12 -7.97 15.90
CA CYS A 287 0.25 -8.46 15.76
C CYS A 287 0.79 -8.82 17.15
N GLN A 288 0.47 -10.02 17.64
CA GLN A 288 1.12 -10.55 18.84
C GLN A 288 2.29 -11.45 18.40
N GLU A 289 3.49 -10.88 18.41
CA GLU A 289 4.74 -11.66 18.39
C GLU A 289 4.83 -12.47 19.68
N GLN A 290 4.79 -13.80 19.57
CA GLN A 290 5.20 -14.66 20.67
C GLN A 290 6.72 -14.63 20.75
N THR A 291 7.26 -13.81 21.65
CA THR A 291 8.66 -13.92 22.10
C THR A 291 8.70 -14.83 23.34
N PRO A 292 9.51 -15.90 23.37
CA PRO A 292 9.67 -16.72 24.55
C PRO A 292 10.41 -15.95 25.66
N GLU A 293 9.96 -16.12 26.90
CA GLU A 293 10.41 -15.39 28.10
C GLU A 293 11.93 -15.52 28.37
N PRO A 294 12.62 -14.43 28.78
CA PRO A 294 13.97 -14.53 29.32
C PRO A 294 13.94 -14.87 30.83
N VAL A 295 14.63 -15.96 31.18
CA VAL A 295 14.92 -16.38 32.55
C VAL A 295 15.72 -15.31 33.29
N LYS A 296 15.22 -14.92 34.48
CA LYS A 296 15.84 -13.96 35.40
C LYS A 296 17.22 -14.44 35.89
N LYS A 297 18.22 -13.55 35.84
CA LYS A 297 19.28 -13.49 36.85
C LYS A 297 19.52 -12.05 37.28
N GLU A 298 19.36 -11.82 38.57
CA GLU A 298 19.62 -10.57 39.28
C GLU A 298 21.11 -10.34 39.52
N ALA A 299 21.54 -9.07 39.42
CA ALA A 299 22.35 -8.33 40.40
C ALA A 299 22.66 -6.94 39.80
N SER A 300 21.91 -5.89 40.16
CA SER A 300 22.26 -4.93 41.23
C SER A 300 23.57 -4.18 40.98
N VAL A 301 23.49 -2.89 40.64
CA VAL A 301 24.05 -1.77 41.45
C VAL A 301 23.33 -0.48 41.05
N LYS A 302 22.75 0.19 42.05
CA LYS A 302 22.12 1.51 41.97
C LYS A 302 23.15 2.61 41.75
N LYS A 303 22.76 3.68 41.05
CA LYS A 303 22.83 5.06 41.57
C LYS A 303 21.95 6.00 40.75
N ASN A 304 20.97 6.58 41.43
CA ASN A 304 20.23 7.77 41.01
C ASN A 304 21.18 8.97 40.91
N TRP A 305 20.93 9.88 39.97
CA TRP A 305 20.70 11.28 40.33
C TRP A 305 19.91 12.01 39.22
N PHE A 306 18.79 12.59 39.62
CA PHE A 306 18.00 13.60 38.92
C PHE A 306 18.78 14.91 38.64
N SER A 307 18.45 15.54 37.50
CA SER A 307 18.25 16.99 37.28
C SER A 307 19.34 17.99 37.72
N TRP A 308 19.83 18.80 36.74
CA TRP A 308 19.71 20.26 36.86
C TRP A 308 19.81 20.99 35.50
N MET A 309 18.82 21.89 35.25
CA MET A 309 18.85 23.26 34.69
C MET A 309 20.13 23.76 33.98
N GLU A 310 20.15 24.71 33.03
CA GLU A 310 19.24 25.53 32.21
C GLU A 310 20.16 26.61 31.57
N LYS A 311 19.72 27.29 30.50
CA LYS A 311 20.19 28.61 29.98
C LYS A 311 21.54 28.71 29.27
N GLU A 312 21.80 29.70 28.43
CA GLU A 312 21.12 30.45 27.35
C GLU A 312 22.24 31.35 26.77
N GLU A 313 22.20 31.62 25.46
CA GLU A 313 22.69 32.83 24.74
C GLU A 313 24.10 33.42 25.00
N VAL A 314 24.97 33.43 23.99
CA VAL A 314 25.88 34.57 23.69
C VAL A 314 26.06 34.76 22.17
N LEU A 315 25.80 35.99 21.73
CA LEU A 315 25.78 36.57 20.39
C LEU A 315 27.16 36.77 19.72
N LEU A 316 27.10 36.82 18.38
CA LEU A 316 27.85 37.63 17.40
C LEU A 316 29.26 38.17 17.75
N GLY A 317 30.22 37.81 16.89
CA GLY A 317 31.43 38.58 16.60
C GLY A 317 31.73 38.58 15.11
N ALA A 318 31.61 39.73 14.46
CA ALA A 318 31.91 39.96 13.05
C ALA A 318 33.41 40.20 12.81
N ALA A 319 33.94 39.76 11.65
CA ALA A 319 35.00 40.48 10.94
C ALA A 319 35.13 39.98 9.49
N ALA A 320 34.74 40.83 8.55
CA ALA A 320 35.01 40.71 7.13
C ALA A 320 36.46 41.11 6.81
N VAL A 321 37.23 40.26 6.12
CA VAL A 321 38.39 40.66 5.30
C VAL A 321 38.60 39.61 4.19
N GLY A 322 38.64 40.06 2.92
CA GLY A 322 39.56 39.44 1.96
C GLY A 322 39.02 38.77 0.69
N ALA A 323 37.92 39.23 0.08
CA ALA A 323 37.74 39.03 -1.36
C ALA A 323 38.38 40.23 -2.09
N ILE A 324 39.55 40.04 -2.71
CA ILE A 324 40.13 40.72 -3.90
C ILE A 324 41.60 40.26 -3.96
N ALA A 325 41.86 39.09 -4.55
CA ALA A 325 43.22 38.69 -4.93
C ALA A 325 43.26 37.63 -6.06
N THR A 326 42.18 37.44 -6.82
CA THR A 326 42.17 36.50 -7.96
C THR A 326 42.00 37.18 -9.32
N ILE A 327 41.73 38.48 -9.38
CA ILE A 327 41.65 39.23 -10.65
C ILE A 327 43.03 39.76 -11.11
N ALA A 328 44.03 39.85 -10.23
CA ALA A 328 45.36 40.35 -10.58
C ALA A 328 46.28 39.30 -11.26
N VAL A 329 45.95 38.00 -11.20
CA VAL A 329 46.76 36.93 -11.81
C VAL A 329 46.32 36.59 -13.23
N ALA A 330 45.08 36.91 -13.62
CA ALA A 330 44.59 36.69 -14.98
C ALA A 330 45.02 37.79 -15.98
N TYR A 331 45.29 39.01 -15.50
CA TYR A 331 45.63 40.14 -16.38
C TYR A 331 47.12 40.22 -16.79
N SER A 332 48.01 39.54 -16.05
CA SER A 332 49.45 39.50 -16.35
C SER A 332 49.84 38.39 -17.33
N ILE A 333 49.00 37.37 -17.50
CA ILE A 333 49.23 36.26 -18.45
C ILE A 333 48.69 36.61 -19.85
N TYR A 334 47.65 37.43 -19.96
CA TYR A 334 47.07 37.81 -21.27
C TYR A 334 47.89 38.85 -22.06
N ARG A 335 48.75 39.65 -21.41
CA ARG A 335 49.51 40.74 -22.06
C ARG A 335 50.93 40.38 -22.51
N ARG A 336 51.31 39.09 -22.49
CA ARG A 336 52.68 38.63 -22.83
C ARG A 336 52.76 37.68 -24.02
N SER A 337 51.71 37.58 -24.83
CA SER A 337 51.65 36.71 -26.02
C SER A 337 51.08 37.41 -27.27
N GLY A 338 51.26 38.72 -27.37
CA GLY A 338 51.05 39.50 -28.59
C GLY A 338 52.23 40.43 -28.83
#